data_AF-A0A842NML0-F1
#
_entry.id   AF-A0A842NML0-F1
#
_cell.length_a   1.000
_cell.length_b   1.000
_cell.length_c   1.000
_cell.angle_alpha   90.00
_cell.angle_beta   90.00
_cell.angle_gamma   90.00
#
_symmetry.space_group_name_H-M   'P 1'
#
loop_
_entity.id
_entity.type
_entity.pdbx_description
1 polymer ?
#
loop_
_entity_poly.entity_id
_entity_poly.type
_entity_poly.pdbx_seq_one_letter_code
_entity_poly.pdbx_strand_id
1 'polypeptide(L)'
;MARIKFDISHMKYMALFEKIAHTSPKDCIVNQNIITFIVKSNQAGKAIGKKGINIKKLETKLNKKIKIVEFDEDVIKFTQNLIYPFNKVQIEEIDGNIILTGQDFKTKGLLIGRNSQNLLKIEDILRRYFKFNKITVK
;
A
#
# COMPACT_ATOMS: atom_id res chain seq x y z
N MET A 1 9.27 -11.72 -13.98
CA MET A 1 9.36 -10.55 -13.08
C MET A 1 8.56 -9.43 -13.72
N ALA A 2 7.52 -8.91 -13.06
CA ALA A 2 6.76 -7.80 -13.61
C ALA A 2 7.64 -6.53 -13.59
N ARG A 3 7.92 -5.97 -14.78
CA ARG A 3 8.75 -4.78 -14.93
C ARG A 3 7.94 -3.58 -14.44
N ILE A 4 8.29 -3.03 -13.27
CA ILE A 4 7.66 -1.81 -12.75
C ILE A 4 7.91 -0.69 -13.78
N LYS A 5 6.84 -0.18 -14.41
CA LYS A 5 6.91 0.97 -15.32
C LYS A 5 6.96 2.24 -14.48
N PHE A 6 8.15 2.82 -14.33
CA PHE A 6 8.31 4.16 -13.80
C PHE A 6 8.09 5.17 -14.94
N ASP A 7 6.90 5.77 -15.00
CA ASP A 7 6.69 6.99 -15.80
C ASP A 7 7.46 8.18 -15.17
N ILE A 8 7.81 9.20 -15.96
CA ILE A 8 8.54 10.41 -15.53
C ILE A 8 7.89 11.04 -14.29
N SER A 9 6.57 10.95 -14.20
CA SER A 9 5.76 11.39 -13.05
C SER A 9 6.12 10.64 -11.76
N HIS A 10 6.35 9.32 -11.84
CA HIS A 10 6.69 8.48 -10.68
C HIS A 10 8.06 8.82 -10.12
N MET A 11 9.06 9.01 -10.98
CA MET A 11 10.41 9.44 -10.55
C MET A 11 10.38 10.79 -9.83
N LYS A 12 9.61 11.75 -10.35
CA LYS A 12 9.41 13.05 -9.70
C LYS A 12 8.76 12.93 -8.31
N TYR A 13 7.77 12.05 -8.16
CA TYR A 13 7.12 11.81 -6.87
C TYR A 13 8.05 11.14 -5.86
N MET A 14 8.84 10.16 -6.29
CA MET A 14 9.82 9.50 -5.43
C MET A 14 10.92 10.47 -4.98
N ALA A 15 11.45 11.30 -5.88
CA ALA A 15 12.45 12.31 -5.54
C ALA A 15 11.90 13.38 -4.57
N LEU A 16 10.66 13.82 -4.78
CA LEU A 16 10.02 14.76 -3.86
C LEU A 16 9.77 14.13 -2.48
N PHE A 17 9.33 12.87 -2.46
CA PHE A 17 9.16 12.10 -1.23
C PHE A 17 10.48 12.05 -0.47
N GLU A 18 11.56 11.61 -1.11
CA GLU A 18 12.87 11.51 -0.47
C GLU A 18 13.37 12.84 0.08
N LYS A 19 13.18 13.94 -0.67
CA LYS A 19 13.54 15.29 -0.23
C LYS A 19 12.80 15.73 1.05
N ILE A 20 11.55 15.31 1.24
CA ILE A 20 10.70 15.74 2.37
C ILE A 20 10.78 14.75 3.54
N ALA A 21 10.73 13.46 3.23
CA ALA A 21 10.69 12.36 4.18
C ALA A 21 12.10 11.94 4.65
N HIS A 22 13.15 12.40 3.97
CA HIS A 22 14.55 12.03 4.21
C HIS A 22 14.79 10.51 4.19
N THR A 23 13.96 9.78 3.43
CA THR A 23 14.04 8.33 3.24
C THR A 23 13.56 7.99 1.83
N SER A 24 14.26 7.10 1.15
CA SER A 24 13.95 6.75 -0.23
C SER A 24 12.81 5.71 -0.26
N PRO A 25 11.75 5.93 -1.05
CA PRO A 25 10.69 4.96 -1.19
C PRO A 25 11.16 3.78 -2.06
N LYS A 26 10.70 2.58 -1.75
CA LYS A 26 10.90 1.36 -2.56
C LYS A 26 10.07 1.39 -3.84
N ASP A 27 8.86 1.94 -3.76
CA ASP A 27 7.93 2.06 -4.89
C ASP A 27 6.94 3.21 -4.66
N CYS A 28 6.32 3.64 -5.74
CA CYS A 28 5.29 4.66 -5.77
C CYS A 28 4.15 4.16 -6.68
N ILE A 29 2.96 4.02 -6.10
CA ILE A 29 1.76 3.62 -6.83
C ILE A 29 0.82 4.81 -6.87
N VAL A 30 0.63 5.35 -8.06
CA VAL A 30 -0.23 6.51 -8.30
C VAL A 30 -1.62 6.01 -8.71
N ASN A 31 -2.62 6.38 -7.93
CA ASN A 31 -4.03 6.19 -8.26
C ASN A 31 -4.74 7.55 -8.22
N GLN A 32 -5.83 7.71 -8.97
CA GLN A 32 -6.58 8.95 -9.21
C GLN A 32 -6.32 10.07 -8.18
N ASN A 33 -6.74 9.88 -6.92
CA ASN A 33 -6.57 10.87 -5.85
C ASN A 33 -5.59 10.46 -4.72
N ILE A 34 -4.99 9.27 -4.78
CA ILE A 34 -4.09 8.75 -3.73
C ILE A 34 -2.77 8.32 -4.36
N ILE A 35 -1.66 8.77 -3.77
CA ILE A 35 -0.33 8.19 -4.02
C ILE A 35 0.03 7.32 -2.82
N THR A 36 0.31 6.04 -3.08
CA THR A 36 0.80 5.09 -2.09
C THR A 36 2.31 4.94 -2.27
N PHE A 37 3.08 5.34 -1.26
CA PHE A 37 4.51 5.09 -1.19
C PHE A 37 4.77 3.83 -0.37
N ILE A 38 5.55 2.93 -0.96
CA ILE A 38 6.06 1.76 -0.25
C ILE A 38 7.44 2.12 0.29
N VAL A 39 7.66 1.96 1.60
CA VAL A 39 8.96 2.22 2.26
C VAL A 39 9.51 0.92 2.82
N LYS A 40 10.81 0.87 3.14
CA LYS A 40 11.39 -0.30 3.83
C LYS A 40 10.76 -0.46 5.21
N SER A 41 10.84 -1.67 5.78
CA SER A 41 10.38 -1.94 7.14
C SER A 41 11.04 -0.98 8.14
N ASN A 42 10.27 -0.54 9.15
CA ASN A 42 10.69 0.42 10.16
C ASN A 42 11.02 1.84 9.64
N GLN A 43 10.67 2.19 8.40
CA GLN A 43 10.87 3.54 7.85
C GLN A 43 9.58 4.39 7.83
N ALA A 44 8.40 3.82 8.10
CA ALA A 44 7.16 4.60 8.03
C ALA A 44 7.13 5.73 9.05
N GLY A 45 7.59 5.52 10.29
CA GLY A 45 7.63 6.58 11.30
C GLY A 45 8.43 7.80 10.85
N LYS A 46 9.62 7.57 10.29
CA LYS A 46 10.47 8.62 9.70
C LYS A 46 9.78 9.27 8.49
N ALA A 47 9.19 8.45 7.62
CA ALA A 47 8.53 8.94 6.42
C ALA A 47 7.29 9.79 6.71
N ILE A 48 6.50 9.42 7.72
CA ILE A 48 5.32 10.15 8.20
C ILE A 48 5.74 11.47 8.87
N GLY A 49 6.82 11.43 9.65
CA GLY A 49 7.34 12.57 10.40
C GLY A 49 6.49 12.91 11.63
N LYS A 50 7.02 13.78 12.50
CA LYS A 50 6.34 14.19 13.74
C LYS A 50 4.95 14.78 13.43
N LYS A 51 3.90 14.22 14.05
CA LYS A 51 2.49 14.62 13.82
C LYS A 51 2.07 14.59 12.33
N GLY A 52 2.67 13.72 11.51
CA GLY A 52 2.35 13.60 10.09
C GLY A 52 2.78 14.78 9.23
N ILE A 53 3.76 15.58 9.68
CA ILE A 53 4.17 16.80 8.97
C ILE A 53 4.64 16.54 7.53
N ASN A 54 5.28 15.39 7.27
CA ASN A 54 5.77 15.05 5.93
C ASN A 54 4.61 14.66 5.01
N ILE A 55 3.64 13.89 5.51
CA ILE A 55 2.39 13.60 4.79
C ILE A 55 1.71 14.91 4.37
N LYS A 56 1.51 15.84 5.30
CA LYS A 56 0.85 17.13 5.01
C LYS A 56 1.59 17.92 3.92
N LYS A 57 2.92 18.02 4.02
CA LYS A 57 3.75 18.69 3.00
C LYS A 57 3.63 18.03 1.63
N LEU A 58 3.64 16.70 1.59
CA LEU A 58 3.48 15.93 0.35
C LEU A 58 2.09 16.13 -0.25
N GLU A 59 1.03 16.06 0.57
CA GLU A 59 -0.35 16.30 0.13
C GLU A 59 -0.50 17.70 -0.48
N THR A 60 0.03 18.74 0.17
CA THR A 60 -0.01 20.12 -0.36
C THR A 60 0.72 20.26 -1.68
N LYS A 61 1.92 19.65 -1.82
CA LYS A 61 2.73 19.81 -3.04
C LYS A 61 2.23 18.96 -4.21
N LEU A 62 1.64 17.81 -3.94
CA LEU A 62 1.18 16.86 -4.96
C LEU A 62 -0.30 16.98 -5.26
N ASN A 63 -1.05 17.74 -4.46
CA ASN A 63 -2.51 17.88 -4.53
C ASN A 63 -3.23 16.52 -4.59
N LYS A 64 -2.73 15.55 -3.83
CA LYS A 64 -3.22 14.17 -3.75
C LYS A 64 -3.06 13.68 -2.31
N LYS A 65 -3.94 12.77 -1.89
CA LYS A 65 -3.81 12.09 -0.60
C LYS A 65 -2.59 11.17 -0.63
N ILE A 66 -1.94 11.04 0.53
CA ILE A 66 -0.69 10.28 0.64
C ILE A 66 -0.90 9.12 1.60
N LYS A 67 -0.61 7.90 1.12
CA LYS A 67 -0.56 6.69 1.93
C LYS A 67 0.89 6.20 1.98
N ILE A 68 1.36 5.83 3.17
CA ILE A 68 2.70 5.26 3.38
C ILE A 68 2.49 3.84 3.92
N VAL A 69 3.15 2.86 3.29
CA VAL A 69 3.04 1.44 3.66
C VAL A 69 4.44 0.87 3.82
N GLU A 70 4.69 0.17 4.93
CA GLU A 70 5.93 -0.56 5.10
C GLU A 70 5.91 -1.86 4.31
N PHE A 71 6.96 -2.05 3.51
CA PHE A 71 7.24 -3.31 2.86
C PHE A 71 7.64 -4.36 3.89
N ASP A 72 7.21 -5.58 3.65
CA ASP A 72 7.70 -6.77 4.32
C ASP A 72 7.88 -7.88 3.28
N GLU A 73 8.80 -8.82 3.52
CA GLU A 73 9.03 -9.96 2.63
C GLU A 73 8.03 -11.09 2.89
N ASP A 74 7.37 -11.10 4.05
CA ASP A 74 6.23 -11.95 4.30
C ASP A 74 4.97 -11.32 3.67
N VAL A 75 4.34 -12.06 2.75
CA VAL A 75 3.13 -11.61 2.06
C VAL A 75 1.97 -11.37 3.02
N ILE A 76 1.86 -12.15 4.10
CA ILE A 76 0.82 -12.01 5.12
C ILE A 76 0.99 -10.66 5.83
N LYS A 77 2.22 -10.39 6.30
CA LYS A 77 2.55 -9.15 7.00
C LYS A 77 2.47 -7.92 6.08
N PHE A 78 2.93 -8.03 4.84
CA PHE A 78 2.79 -6.94 3.88
C PHE A 78 1.31 -6.66 3.53
N THR A 79 0.50 -7.71 3.37
CA THR A 79 -0.95 -7.58 3.17
C THR A 79 -1.61 -6.89 4.36
N GLN A 80 -1.22 -7.26 5.59
CA GLN A 80 -1.69 -6.61 6.81
C GLN A 80 -1.36 -5.10 6.84
N ASN A 81 -0.16 -4.73 6.39
CA ASN A 81 0.26 -3.33 6.26
C ASN A 81 -0.58 -2.58 5.20
N LEU A 82 -0.90 -3.24 4.08
CA LEU A 82 -1.73 -2.66 3.02
C LEU A 82 -3.16 -2.36 3.47
N ILE A 83 -3.74 -3.21 4.31
CA ILE A 83 -5.12 -3.07 4.80
C ILE A 83 -5.24 -2.26 6.10
N TYR A 84 -4.16 -1.68 6.63
CA TYR A 84 -4.25 -0.80 7.79
C TYR A 84 -5.32 0.29 7.59
N PRO A 85 -6.20 0.57 8.58
CA PRO A 85 -6.13 0.16 10.00
C PRO A 85 -6.89 -1.14 10.36
N PHE A 86 -7.26 -1.99 9.41
CA PHE A 86 -8.02 -3.22 9.69
C PHE A 86 -7.12 -4.28 10.36
N ASN A 87 -7.04 -4.26 11.69
CA ASN A 87 -6.21 -5.15 12.50
C ASN A 87 -6.87 -6.48 12.89
N LYS A 88 -8.17 -6.63 12.65
CA LYS A 88 -8.95 -7.84 12.98
C LYS A 88 -9.32 -8.67 11.74
N VAL A 89 -8.50 -8.59 10.70
CA VAL A 89 -8.65 -9.39 9.49
C VAL A 89 -7.63 -10.52 9.58
N GLN A 90 -8.09 -11.75 9.55
CA GLN A 90 -7.21 -12.91 9.48
C GLN A 90 -6.72 -13.06 8.03
N ILE A 91 -5.43 -13.26 7.85
CA ILE A 91 -4.79 -13.36 6.54
C ILE A 91 -4.07 -14.70 6.49
N GLU A 92 -4.39 -15.50 5.47
CA GLU A 92 -3.82 -16.83 5.27
C GLU A 92 -3.34 -16.98 3.83
N GLU A 93 -2.23 -17.69 3.64
CA GLU A 93 -1.78 -18.16 2.34
C GLU A 93 -2.00 -19.68 2.25
N ILE A 94 -2.90 -20.11 1.37
CA ILE A 94 -3.28 -21.53 1.19
C ILE A 94 -3.21 -21.88 -0.29
N ASP A 95 -2.37 -22.84 -0.66
CA ASP A 95 -2.16 -23.29 -2.03
C ASP A 95 -1.85 -22.14 -3.01
N GLY A 96 -1.05 -21.17 -2.54
CA GLY A 96 -0.71 -19.95 -3.28
C GLY A 96 -1.87 -18.97 -3.45
N ASN A 97 -2.97 -19.11 -2.70
CA ASN A 97 -4.07 -18.14 -2.65
C ASN A 97 -4.00 -17.34 -1.34
N ILE A 98 -4.23 -16.04 -1.43
CA ILE A 98 -4.29 -15.16 -0.26
C ILE A 98 -5.75 -14.99 0.15
N ILE A 99 -6.08 -15.35 1.37
CA ILE A 99 -7.45 -15.30 1.91
C ILE A 99 -7.50 -14.26 3.02
N LEU A 100 -8.41 -13.29 2.88
CA LEU A 100 -8.70 -12.27 3.87
C LEU A 100 -10.04 -12.58 4.54
N THR A 101 -10.03 -12.98 5.80
CA THR A 101 -11.27 -13.28 6.55
C THR A 101 -11.63 -12.09 7.42
N GLY A 102 -12.72 -11.41 7.06
CA GLY A 102 -13.23 -10.26 7.82
C GLY A 102 -14.12 -10.71 8.98
N GLN A 103 -13.98 -10.06 10.14
CA GLN A 103 -14.79 -10.35 11.33
C GLN A 103 -16.29 -10.04 11.20
N ASP A 104 -16.68 -9.13 10.30
CA ASP A 104 -18.06 -8.68 10.13
C ASP A 104 -18.31 -8.23 8.67
N PHE A 105 -19.59 -8.14 8.27
CA PHE A 105 -19.99 -7.75 6.92
C PHE A 105 -19.50 -6.34 6.53
N LYS A 106 -19.39 -5.43 7.50
CA LYS A 106 -18.92 -4.05 7.26
C LYS A 106 -17.45 -4.06 6.85
N THR A 107 -16.62 -4.82 7.56
CA THR A 107 -15.19 -4.98 7.30
C THR A 107 -14.96 -5.65 5.96
N LYS A 108 -15.70 -6.74 5.66
CA LYS A 108 -15.66 -7.38 4.33
C LYS A 108 -16.01 -6.39 3.22
N GLY A 109 -17.10 -5.62 3.39
CA GLY A 109 -17.51 -4.59 2.45
C GLY A 109 -16.44 -3.51 2.21
N LEU A 110 -15.73 -3.09 3.27
CA LEU A 110 -14.64 -2.12 3.17
C LEU A 110 -13.39 -2.67 2.47
N LEU A 111 -13.05 -3.94 2.72
CA LEU A 111 -11.94 -4.62 2.04
C LEU A 111 -12.20 -4.79 0.54
N ILE A 112 -13.43 -5.15 0.17
CA ILE A 112 -13.83 -5.32 -1.23
C ILE A 112 -13.92 -3.93 -1.92
N GLY A 113 -14.61 -2.98 -1.28
CA GLY A 113 -14.90 -1.67 -1.84
C GLY A 113 -15.93 -1.72 -2.98
N ARG A 114 -16.37 -0.54 -3.46
CA ARG A 114 -17.33 -0.44 -4.56
C ARG A 114 -16.73 -1.08 -5.83
N ASN A 115 -17.47 -1.98 -6.48
CA ASN A 115 -17.04 -2.71 -7.68
C ASN A 115 -15.69 -3.44 -7.49
N SER A 116 -15.44 -3.99 -6.29
CA SER A 116 -14.20 -4.68 -5.93
C SER A 116 -12.94 -3.83 -6.04
N GLN A 117 -13.08 -2.49 -6.10
CA GLN A 117 -11.98 -1.61 -6.41
C GLN A 117 -10.88 -1.62 -5.33
N ASN A 118 -11.21 -1.84 -4.06
CA ASN A 118 -10.20 -1.91 -3.00
C ASN A 118 -9.44 -3.24 -3.06
N LEU A 119 -10.16 -4.35 -3.27
CA LEU A 119 -9.54 -5.68 -3.42
C LEU A 119 -8.58 -5.72 -4.61
N LEU A 120 -9.00 -5.20 -5.77
CA LEU A 120 -8.15 -5.12 -6.96
C LEU A 120 -6.91 -4.25 -6.72
N LYS A 121 -7.04 -3.11 -6.03
CA LYS A 121 -5.89 -2.27 -5.67
C LYS A 121 -4.89 -3.01 -4.77
N ILE A 122 -5.37 -3.77 -3.79
CA ILE A 122 -4.52 -4.58 -2.91
C ILE A 122 -3.81 -5.64 -3.75
N GLU A 123 -4.55 -6.35 -4.61
CA GLU A 123 -4.02 -7.36 -5.52
C GLU A 123 -2.92 -6.81 -6.43
N ASP A 124 -3.17 -5.67 -7.08
CA ASP A 124 -2.22 -5.00 -7.97
C ASP A 124 -0.92 -4.63 -7.27
N ILE A 125 -1.00 -4.17 -6.02
CA ILE A 125 0.20 -3.83 -5.23
C ILE A 125 0.94 -5.11 -4.84
N LEU A 126 0.24 -6.15 -4.38
CA LEU A 126 0.86 -7.43 -4.01
C LEU A 126 1.57 -8.09 -5.19
N ARG A 127 0.95 -8.09 -6.39
CA ARG A 127 1.52 -8.71 -7.61
C ARG A 127 2.82 -8.07 -8.07
N ARG A 128 3.14 -6.86 -7.61
CA ARG A 128 4.44 -6.22 -7.86
C ARG A 128 5.59 -6.91 -7.13
N TYR A 129 5.32 -7.58 -6.01
CA TYR A 129 6.33 -8.15 -5.12
C TYR A 129 6.23 -9.67 -4.98
N PHE A 130 5.02 -10.22 -5.06
CA PHE A 130 4.73 -11.62 -4.76
C PHE A 130 4.10 -12.34 -5.95
N LYS A 131 4.42 -13.62 -6.10
CA LYS A 131 3.71 -14.53 -6.99
C LYS A 131 2.65 -15.28 -6.17
N PHE A 132 1.40 -15.14 -6.54
CA PHE A 132 0.26 -15.86 -5.96
C PHE A 132 -0.83 -16.00 -7.01
N ASN A 133 -1.73 -16.96 -6.79
CA ASN A 133 -2.80 -17.31 -7.71
C ASN A 133 -3.89 -16.23 -7.73
N LYS A 134 -4.55 -16.01 -6.59
CA LYS A 134 -5.58 -14.98 -6.42
C LYS A 134 -5.67 -14.51 -4.97
N ILE A 135 -6.30 -13.37 -4.77
CA ILE A 135 -6.73 -12.89 -3.45
C ILE A 135 -8.26 -13.01 -3.33
N THR A 136 -8.78 -13.35 -2.16
CA THR A 136 -10.23 -13.46 -1.93
C THR A 136 -10.58 -12.98 -0.53
N VAL A 137 -11.72 -12.29 -0.40
CA VAL A 137 -12.28 -11.90 0.91
C VAL A 137 -13.36 -12.92 1.28
N LYS A 138 -13.25 -13.50 2.47
CA LYS A 138 -14.22 -14.42 3.07
C LYS A 138 -14.98 -13.77 4.22
#